data_AF-A0A2N5IPU4-F1
#
_entry.id   AF-A0A2N5IPU4-F1
#
_cell.length_a   1.000
_cell.length_b   1.000
_cell.length_c   1.000
_cell.angle_alpha   90.00
_cell.angle_beta   90.00
_cell.angle_gamma   90.00
#
_symmetry.space_group_name_H-M   'P 1'
#
loop_
_entity.id
_entity.type
_entity.pdbx_description
1 polymer ?
#
loop_
_entity_poly.entity_id
_entity_poly.type
_entity_poly.pdbx_seq_one_letter_code
_entity_poly.pdbx_strand_id
1 'polypeptide(L)'
;MKQPKLIQETLIEDEDLSADIADLVPVSSKITDAAATYISKVSKKYGDEVITGDKLRILNKTGELAQEVVKTGATIGRLLRNPRQAMAELVEAEALQRKEEQLKAKRPKRRRRIPHDPTYHGTRCHA
;
A
#
# COMPACT_ATOMS: atom_id res chain seq x y z
N MET A 1 0.56 17.02 27.97
CA MET A 1 1.57 15.94 27.83
C MET A 1 0.90 14.74 27.16
N LYS A 2 1.32 14.34 25.96
CA LYS A 2 0.80 13.12 25.29
C LYS A 2 1.50 11.91 25.91
N GLN A 3 0.75 11.05 26.59
CA GLN A 3 1.30 9.82 27.16
C GLN A 3 1.65 8.83 26.02
N PRO A 4 2.77 8.11 26.09
CA PRO A 4 3.07 7.05 25.15
C PRO A 4 2.05 5.92 25.34
N LYS A 5 1.35 5.53 24.26
CA LYS A 5 0.50 4.34 24.28
C LYS A 5 1.40 3.12 24.42
N LEU A 6 1.21 2.34 25.48
CA LEU A 6 1.80 1.02 25.63
C LEU A 6 1.22 0.14 24.51
N ILE A 7 2.02 -0.19 23.50
CA ILE A 7 1.65 -1.19 22.50
C ILE A 7 1.97 -2.52 23.14
N GLN A 8 0.94 -3.25 23.54
CA GLN A 8 1.07 -4.60 24.07
C GLN A 8 1.33 -5.51 22.86
N GLU A 9 2.59 -5.85 22.63
CA GLU A 9 2.97 -6.86 21.65
C GLU A 9 2.46 -8.21 22.17
N THR A 10 1.31 -8.64 21.68
CA THR A 10 0.87 -10.02 21.85
C THR A 10 1.83 -10.88 21.05
N LEU A 11 2.71 -11.61 21.74
CA LEU A 11 3.55 -12.64 21.16
C LEU A 11 2.61 -13.71 20.61
N ILE A 12 2.30 -13.64 19.32
CA ILE A 12 1.55 -14.70 18.63
C ILE A 12 2.50 -15.88 18.58
N GLU A 13 2.14 -16.97 19.26
CA GLU A 13 2.88 -18.22 19.18
C GLU A 13 2.90 -18.70 17.73
N ASP A 14 4.09 -19.03 17.23
CA ASP A 14 4.24 -19.62 15.89
C ASP A 14 3.53 -20.98 15.87
N GLU A 15 2.68 -21.22 14.86
CA GLU A 15 2.11 -22.53 14.60
C GLU A 15 3.25 -23.54 14.34
N ASP A 16 3.03 -24.81 14.72
CA ASP A 16 3.99 -25.89 14.45
C ASP A 16 4.29 -25.96 12.95
N LEU A 17 5.51 -25.54 12.59
CA LEU A 17 5.91 -25.42 11.22
C LEU A 17 6.29 -26.78 10.66
N SER A 18 5.69 -27.17 9.53
CA SER A 18 6.13 -28.39 8.83
C SER A 18 7.61 -28.28 8.48
N ALA A 19 8.37 -29.34 8.76
CA ALA A 19 9.81 -29.40 8.50
C ALA A 19 10.15 -29.09 7.02
N ASP A 20 9.21 -29.39 6.11
CA ASP A 20 9.37 -29.23 4.67
C ASP A 20 9.45 -27.77 4.19
N ILE A 21 9.03 -26.80 5.02
CA ILE A 21 9.00 -25.36 4.67
C ILE A 21 9.73 -24.46 5.68
N ALA A 22 10.30 -25.05 6.72
CA ALA A 22 10.95 -24.30 7.81
C ALA A 22 12.22 -23.57 7.36
N ASP A 23 12.91 -24.11 6.36
CA ASP A 23 14.10 -23.51 5.74
C ASP A 23 13.78 -22.19 4.99
N LEU A 24 12.53 -21.98 4.57
CA LEU A 24 12.08 -20.77 3.89
C LEU A 24 11.89 -19.57 4.83
N VAL A 25 11.68 -19.79 6.13
CA VAL A 25 11.49 -18.71 7.12
C VAL A 25 12.68 -17.73 7.13
N PRO A 26 13.94 -18.17 7.33
CA PRO A 26 15.08 -17.26 7.32
C PRO A 26 15.33 -16.64 5.93
N VAL A 27 14.94 -17.30 4.84
CA VAL A 27 15.05 -16.74 3.48
C VAL A 27 14.04 -15.60 3.29
N SER A 28 12.82 -15.75 3.80
CA SER A 28 11.77 -14.72 3.72
C SER A 28 12.17 -13.42 4.44
N SER A 29 12.81 -13.52 5.62
CA SER A 29 13.31 -12.36 6.37
C SER A 29 14.33 -11.52 5.58
N LYS A 30 15.14 -12.16 4.72
CA LYS A 30 16.12 -11.43 3.89
C LYS A 30 15.45 -10.51 2.88
N ILE A 31 14.21 -10.79 2.46
CA ILE A 31 13.44 -9.94 1.55
C ILE A 31 13.10 -8.62 2.23
N THR A 32 12.57 -8.68 3.45
CA THR A 32 12.23 -7.48 4.23
C THR A 32 13.47 -6.67 4.58
N ASP A 33 14.56 -7.35 4.94
CA ASP A 33 15.82 -6.69 5.32
C ASP A 33 16.46 -5.97 4.12
N ALA A 34 16.47 -6.60 2.94
CA ALA A 34 16.97 -6.00 1.72
C ALA A 34 16.15 -4.76 1.33
N ALA A 35 14.82 -4.85 1.40
CA ALA A 35 13.92 -3.74 1.10
C ALA A 35 14.07 -2.59 2.11
N ALA A 36 14.16 -2.88 3.41
CA ALA A 36 14.42 -1.89 4.45
C ALA A 36 15.78 -1.19 4.29
N THR A 37 16.81 -1.97 3.91
CA THR A 37 18.14 -1.43 3.58
C THR A 37 18.08 -0.50 2.38
N TYR A 38 17.32 -0.86 1.34
CA TYR A 38 17.11 -0.03 0.17
C TYR A 38 16.41 1.29 0.53
N ILE A 39 15.30 1.23 1.28
CA ILE A 39 14.56 2.41 1.76
C ILE A 39 15.48 3.34 2.55
N SER A 40 16.30 2.78 3.44
CA SER A 40 17.27 3.55 4.23
C SER A 40 18.29 4.28 3.35
N LYS A 41 18.78 3.64 2.28
CA LYS A 41 19.70 4.26 1.32
C LYS A 41 19.02 5.34 0.49
N VAL A 42 17.78 5.11 0.04
CA VAL A 42 16.99 6.12 -0.69
C VAL A 42 16.64 7.30 0.22
N SER A 43 16.31 7.06 1.48
CA SER A 43 16.01 8.12 2.45
C SER A 43 17.19 9.07 2.66
N LYS A 44 18.41 8.53 2.79
CA LYS A 44 19.64 9.33 2.87
C LYS A 44 19.85 10.23 1.65
N LYS A 45 19.35 9.82 0.47
CA LYS A 45 19.47 10.59 -0.77
C LYS A 45 18.53 11.80 -0.85
N TYR A 46 17.42 11.82 -0.12
CA TYR A 46 16.60 13.03 0.01
C TYR A 46 17.24 14.12 0.87
N GLY A 47 18.21 13.75 1.73
CA GLY A 47 18.98 14.70 2.52
C GLY A 47 20.07 15.42 1.72
N ASP A 48 20.45 14.91 0.54
CA ASP A 48 21.39 15.58 -0.37
C ASP A 48 20.61 16.61 -1.21
N GLU A 49 20.92 17.91 -1.08
CA GLU A 49 20.24 19.05 -1.76
C GLU A 49 20.23 18.99 -3.29
N VAL A 50 20.90 18.01 -3.90
CA VAL A 50 21.20 17.96 -5.35
C VAL A 50 20.18 17.13 -6.14
N ILE A 51 19.26 16.41 -5.47
CA ILE A 51 18.33 15.52 -6.19
C ILE A 51 17.01 16.23 -6.52
N THR A 52 16.86 16.59 -7.79
CA THR A 52 15.66 17.26 -8.31
C THR A 52 15.15 16.62 -9.61
N GLY A 53 13.95 17.02 -10.05
CA GLY A 53 13.36 16.61 -11.32
C GLY A 53 13.08 15.11 -11.42
N ASP A 54 13.43 14.51 -12.56
CA ASP A 54 13.13 13.10 -12.85
C ASP A 54 13.79 12.13 -11.88
N LYS A 55 14.99 12.44 -11.39
CA LYS A 55 15.69 11.59 -10.42
C LYS A 55 14.90 11.48 -9.12
N LEU A 56 14.34 12.60 -8.65
CA LEU A 56 13.49 12.63 -7.46
C LEU A 56 12.22 11.79 -7.67
N ARG A 57 11.58 11.92 -8.85
CA ARG A 57 10.39 11.13 -9.20
C ARG A 57 10.69 9.62 -9.22
N ILE A 58 11.84 9.23 -9.76
CA ILE A 58 12.30 7.84 -9.78
C ILE A 58 12.57 7.33 -8.36
N LEU A 59 13.26 8.10 -7.52
CA LEU A 59 13.53 7.72 -6.13
C LEU A 59 12.25 7.58 -5.31
N ASN A 60 11.28 8.48 -5.50
CA ASN A 60 9.97 8.37 -4.85
C ASN A 60 9.28 7.07 -5.27
N LYS A 61 9.22 6.80 -6.57
CA LYS A 61 8.54 5.60 -7.09
C LYS A 61 9.21 4.31 -6.63
N THR A 62 10.54 4.26 -6.66
CA THR A 62 11.30 3.08 -6.19
C THR A 62 11.22 2.91 -4.67
N GLY A 63 11.15 4.02 -3.91
CA GLY A 63 10.89 3.99 -2.47
C GLY A 63 9.50 3.44 -2.12
N GLU A 64 8.46 3.87 -2.84
CA GLU A 64 7.10 3.31 -2.71
C GLU A 64 7.10 1.80 -2.96
N LEU A 65 7.71 1.36 -4.07
CA LEU A 65 7.79 -0.06 -4.41
C LEU A 65 8.56 -0.86 -3.35
N ALA A 66 9.64 -0.32 -2.81
CA ALA A 66 10.37 -0.97 -1.72
C ALA A 66 9.53 -1.08 -0.44
N GLN A 67 8.70 -0.08 -0.12
CA GLN A 67 7.76 -0.17 1.00
C GLN A 67 6.69 -1.24 0.78
N GLU A 68 6.20 -1.42 -0.45
CA GLU A 68 5.32 -2.53 -0.81
C GLU A 68 6.02 -3.88 -0.61
N VAL A 69 7.27 -4.02 -1.04
CA VAL A 69 8.06 -5.24 -0.82
C VAL A 69 8.24 -5.55 0.67
N VAL A 70 8.45 -4.55 1.54
CA VAL A 70 8.49 -4.78 2.99
C VAL A 70 7.17 -5.35 3.51
N LYS A 71 6.03 -4.79 3.07
CA LYS A 71 4.69 -5.27 3.47
C LYS A 71 4.48 -6.71 2.98
N THR A 72 4.73 -6.97 1.71
CA THR A 72 4.59 -8.32 1.12
C THR A 72 5.54 -9.32 1.78
N GLY A 73 6.79 -8.95 2.02
CA GLY A 73 7.76 -9.79 2.72
C GLY A 73 7.34 -10.14 4.15
N ALA A 74 6.76 -9.18 4.88
CA ALA A 74 6.21 -9.44 6.21
C ALA A 74 5.00 -10.40 6.14
N THR A 75 4.14 -10.26 5.13
CA THR A 75 3.04 -11.21 4.88
C THR A 75 3.56 -12.62 4.56
N ILE A 76 4.62 -12.74 3.74
CA ILE A 76 5.27 -14.03 3.45
C ILE A 76 5.77 -14.67 4.74
N GLY A 77 6.52 -13.94 5.55
CA GLY A 77 7.04 -14.45 6.83
C GLY A 77 5.92 -14.84 7.79
N ARG A 78 4.80 -14.11 7.81
CA ARG A 78 3.64 -14.42 8.63
C ARG A 78 2.88 -15.65 8.14
N LEU A 79 2.74 -15.84 6.83
CA LEU A 79 2.17 -17.05 6.24
C LEU A 79 3.00 -18.29 6.56
N LEU A 80 4.32 -18.15 6.54
CA LEU A 80 5.19 -19.26 6.93
C LEU A 80 5.07 -19.56 8.42
N ARG A 81 5.07 -18.56 9.31
CA ARG A 81 5.01 -18.81 10.76
C ARG A 81 3.62 -19.22 11.28
N ASN A 82 2.55 -18.71 10.68
CA ASN A 82 1.16 -18.89 11.14
C ASN A 82 0.21 -19.11 9.94
N PRO A 83 0.34 -20.24 9.22
CA PRO A 83 -0.32 -20.42 7.93
C PRO A 83 -1.85 -20.38 8.02
N ARG A 84 -2.47 -20.99 9.04
CA ARG A 84 -3.94 -21.04 9.12
C ARG A 84 -4.51 -19.67 9.40
N GLN A 85 -4.01 -19.00 10.44
CA GLN A 85 -4.48 -17.67 10.79
C GLN A 85 -4.19 -16.65 9.68
N ALA A 86 -2.96 -16.64 9.15
CA ALA A 86 -2.57 -15.68 8.12
C ALA A 86 -3.36 -15.88 6.82
N MET A 87 -3.66 -17.14 6.44
CA MET A 87 -4.48 -17.40 5.26
C MET A 87 -5.93 -16.93 5.44
N ALA A 88 -6.51 -17.13 6.61
CA ALA A 88 -7.86 -16.63 6.92
C ALA A 88 -7.92 -15.10 6.83
N GLU A 89 -6.94 -14.39 7.42
CA GLU A 89 -6.85 -12.93 7.34
C GLU A 89 -6.72 -12.43 5.88
N LEU A 90 -5.99 -13.13 5.02
CA LEU A 90 -5.86 -12.79 3.60
C LEU A 90 -7.18 -12.95 2.84
N VAL A 91 -7.89 -14.05 3.06
CA VAL A 91 -9.20 -14.30 2.44
C VAL A 91 -10.20 -13.21 2.85
N GLU A 92 -10.21 -12.81 4.13
CA GLU A 92 -11.05 -11.72 4.61
C GLU A 92 -10.66 -10.37 4.00
N ALA A 93 -9.37 -10.07 3.91
CA ALA A 93 -8.86 -8.85 3.30
C ALA A 93 -9.24 -8.75 1.81
N GLU A 94 -9.11 -9.84 1.04
CA GLU A 94 -9.54 -9.90 -0.36
C GLU A 94 -11.05 -9.68 -0.50
N ALA A 95 -11.85 -10.28 0.39
CA ALA A 95 -13.29 -10.09 0.39
C ALA A 95 -13.69 -8.63 0.68
N LEU A 96 -12.99 -7.96 1.60
CA LEU A 96 -13.18 -6.53 1.88
C LEU A 96 -12.79 -5.66 0.68
N GLN A 97 -11.65 -5.93 0.04
CA GLN A 97 -11.23 -5.21 -1.16
C GLN A 97 -12.27 -5.30 -2.29
N ARG A 98 -12.78 -6.51 -2.56
CA ARG A 98 -13.85 -6.72 -3.55
C ARG A 98 -15.12 -5.91 -3.20
N LYS A 99 -15.49 -5.83 -1.92
CA LYS A 99 -16.63 -5.02 -1.47
C LYS A 99 -16.39 -3.52 -1.69
N GLU A 100 -15.19 -3.03 -1.40
CA GLU A 100 -14.83 -1.63 -1.62
C GLU A 100 -14.85 -1.26 -3.11
N GLU A 101 -14.34 -2.12 -3.98
CA GLU A 101 -14.38 -1.94 -5.43
C GLU A 101 -15.83 -1.88 -5.94
N GLN A 102 -16.68 -2.79 -5.47
CA GLN A 102 -18.11 -2.76 -5.77
C GLN A 102 -18.78 -1.48 -5.28
N LEU A 103 -18.42 -1.00 -4.09
CA LEU A 103 -18.95 0.26 -3.55
C LEU A 103 -18.50 1.45 -4.41
N LYS A 104 -17.22 1.50 -4.79
CA LYS A 104 -16.66 2.53 -5.69
C LYS A 104 -17.37 2.52 -7.05
N ALA A 105 -17.63 1.34 -7.62
CA ALA A 105 -18.34 1.18 -8.88
C ALA A 105 -19.81 1.63 -8.80
N LYS A 106 -20.46 1.46 -7.63
CA LYS A 106 -21.85 1.89 -7.39
C LYS A 106 -22.00 3.40 -7.09
N ARG A 107 -20.91 4.15 -6.89
CA ARG A 107 -21.00 5.60 -6.63
C ARG A 107 -21.59 6.31 -7.86
N PRO A 108 -22.76 6.95 -7.77
CA PRO A 108 -23.37 7.61 -8.92
C PRO A 108 -22.45 8.74 -9.37
N LYS A 109 -22.14 8.79 -10.68
CA LYS A 109 -21.49 9.96 -11.28
C LYS A 109 -22.41 11.15 -11.02
N ARG A 110 -22.01 12.07 -10.13
CA ARG A 110 -22.71 13.36 -9.96
C ARG A 110 -22.80 13.99 -11.34
N ARG A 111 -24.00 14.00 -11.95
CA ARG A 111 -24.26 14.82 -13.13
C ARG A 111 -23.88 16.24 -12.74
N ARG A 112 -22.84 16.81 -13.35
CA ARG A 112 -22.54 18.23 -13.20
C ARG A 112 -23.82 18.95 -13.63
N ARG A 113 -24.50 19.64 -12.71
CA ARG A 113 -25.55 20.58 -13.12
C ARG A 113 -24.82 21.65 -13.92
N ILE A 114 -25.02 21.65 -15.23
CA ILE A 114 -24.59 22.75 -16.08
C ILE A 114 -25.40 23.96 -15.59
N PRO A 115 -24.77 25.06 -15.15
CA PRO A 115 -25.50 26.27 -14.85
C PRO A 115 -26.25 26.70 -16.12
N HIS A 116 -27.57 26.85 -16.02
CA HIS A 116 -28.33 27.47 -17.09
C HIS A 116 -27.96 28.94 -17.08
N ASP A 117 -27.12 29.36 -18.03
CA ASP A 117 -26.80 30.76 -18.24
C ASP A 117 -27.98 31.42 -18.97
N PRO A 118 -28.73 32.35 -18.36
CA PRO A 118 -29.84 33.03 -19.01
C PRO A 118 -29.38 34.08 -20.03
N THR A 119 -28.08 34.35 -20.16
CA THR A 119 -27.54 35.42 -21.04
C THR A 119 -27.13 34.96 -22.44
N TYR A 120 -27.30 33.67 -22.78
CA TYR A 120 -27.00 33.15 -24.10
C TYR A 120 -28.11 33.48 -25.12
N HIS A 121 -28.13 34.72 -25.59
CA HIS A 121 -28.90 35.10 -26.79
C HIS A 121 -28.09 34.68 -28.02
N GLY A 122 -28.49 33.56 -28.62
CA GLY A 122 -27.98 33.11 -29.91
C GLY A 122 -28.00 34.27 -30.92
N THR A 123 -26.83 34.60 -31.45
CA THR A 123 -26.70 35.55 -32.55
C THR A 123 -27.54 35.02 -33.71
N ARG A 124 -28.51 35.84 -34.13
CA ARG A 124 -29.31 35.59 -35.33
C ARG A 124 -28.38 35.43 -36.51
N CYS A 125 -28.48 34.29 -37.20
CA CYS A 125 -28.02 34.15 -38.56
C CYS A 125 -28.77 35.19 -39.40
N HIS A 126 -28.07 36.21 -39.90
CA HIS A 126 -28.56 37.06 -40.98
C HIS A 126 -28.17 36.41 -42.31
N ALA A 127 -29.19 36.14 -43.13
CA ALA A 127 -29.09 35.77 -44.53
C ALA A 127 -28.70 36.99 -45.39
#